data_AF-A0A7K0NC91-F1
#
_entry.id   AF-A0A7K0NC91-F1
#
_cell.length_a   1.000
_cell.length_b   1.000
_cell.length_c   1.000
_cell.angle_alpha   90.00
_cell.angle_beta   90.00
_cell.angle_gamma   90.00
#
_symmetry.space_group_name_H-M   'P 1'
#
loop_
_entity.id
_entity.type
_entity.pdbx_description
1 polymer ?
#
loop_
_entity_poly.entity_id
_entity_poly.type
_entity_poly.pdbx_seq_one_letter_code
_entity_poly.pdbx_strand_id
1 'polypeptide(L)'
;MAEFRYTKGERLPIEVLVFEMSPEHVDEYLAIDHEIWTLGEATLPGFERIPFISKEVWLDDSRPGRVSIIFVWESLESWMRVGS
;
A
#
# COMPACT_ATOMS: atom_id res chain seq x y z
N MET A 1 14.63 19.00 3.49
CA MET A 1 14.26 18.25 4.71
C MET A 1 12.76 18.05 4.65
N ALA A 2 12.26 16.82 4.70
CA ALA A 2 10.82 16.59 4.79
C ALA A 2 10.35 17.08 6.17
N GLU A 3 9.38 17.99 6.20
CA GLU A 3 8.70 18.38 7.45
C GLU A 3 7.85 17.20 7.91
N PHE A 4 8.28 16.49 8.96
CA PHE A 4 7.45 15.50 9.64
C PHE A 4 6.37 16.24 10.43
N ARG A 5 5.25 16.56 9.76
CA ARG A 5 4.24 17.47 10.29
C ARG A 5 2.85 16.86 10.23
N TYR A 6 2.12 16.99 11.33
CA TYR A 6 0.69 16.80 11.36
C TYR A 6 -0.02 18.01 10.73
N THR A 7 -0.88 17.75 9.74
CA THR A 7 -1.72 18.77 9.11
C THR A 7 -3.14 18.69 9.65
N LYS A 8 -3.57 19.73 10.38
CA LYS A 8 -4.92 19.77 10.94
C LYS A 8 -5.97 19.76 9.83
N GLY A 9 -6.86 18.78 9.86
CA GLY A 9 -8.01 18.68 8.95
C GLY A 9 -7.72 18.00 7.62
N GLU A 10 -6.50 17.53 7.40
CA GLU A 10 -6.17 16.69 6.25
C GLU A 10 -6.99 15.39 6.29
N ARG A 11 -7.52 15.01 5.13
CA ARG A 11 -8.27 13.77 4.92
C ARG A 11 -7.83 13.18 3.60
N LEU A 12 -7.05 12.11 3.68
CA LEU A 12 -6.62 11.32 2.54
C LEU A 12 -7.37 9.98 2.54
N PRO A 13 -7.68 9.41 1.38
CA PRO A 13 -8.16 8.03 1.32
C PRO A 13 -7.04 7.10 1.78
N ILE A 14 -7.34 6.33 2.83
CA ILE A 14 -6.43 5.34 3.39
C ILE A 14 -7.03 3.96 3.14
N GLU A 15 -6.25 3.08 2.55
CA GLU A 15 -6.62 1.68 2.39
C GLU A 15 -5.73 0.83 3.30
N VAL A 16 -6.37 0.01 4.13
CA VAL A 16 -5.70 -0.89 5.06
C VAL A 16 -6.13 -2.30 4.72
N LEU A 17 -5.18 -3.10 4.24
CA LEU A 17 -5.40 -4.49 3.86
C LEU A 17 -4.66 -5.38 4.86
N VAL A 18 -5.36 -6.36 5.42
CA VAL A 18 -4.78 -7.33 6.35
C VAL A 18 -4.94 -8.72 5.76
N PHE A 19 -3.81 -9.35 5.49
CA PHE A 19 -3.74 -10.68 4.92
C PHE A 19 -3.25 -11.66 5.99
N GLU A 20 -3.83 -12.84 6.01
CA GLU A 20 -3.41 -13.95 6.87
C GLU A 20 -3.12 -15.17 6.00
N MET A 21 -1.94 -15.73 6.19
CA MET A 21 -1.46 -16.90 5.45
C MET A 21 -0.58 -17.78 6.34
N SER A 22 -0.20 -18.97 5.85
CA SER A 22 0.83 -19.78 6.51
C SER A 22 2.14 -18.97 6.56
N PRO A 23 2.89 -18.98 7.68
CA PRO A 23 4.15 -18.24 7.80
C PRO A 23 5.17 -18.57 6.71
N GLU A 24 5.14 -19.80 6.19
CA GLU A 24 6.05 -20.26 5.12
C GLU A 24 5.82 -19.58 3.77
N HIS A 25 4.66 -18.94 3.57
CA HIS A 25 4.32 -18.22 2.34
C HIS A 25 4.58 -16.72 2.41
N VAL A 26 5.01 -16.18 3.56
CA VAL A 26 5.16 -14.71 3.72
C VAL A 26 6.19 -14.15 2.74
N ASP A 27 7.36 -14.77 2.62
CA ASP A 27 8.41 -14.27 1.72
C ASP A 27 7.99 -14.31 0.24
N GLU A 28 7.29 -15.37 -0.16
CA GLU A 28 6.71 -15.50 -1.50
C GLU A 28 5.66 -14.42 -1.75
N TYR A 29 4.77 -14.19 -0.77
CA TYR A 29 3.75 -13.15 -0.83
C TYR A 29 4.38 -11.76 -0.96
N LEU A 30 5.43 -11.45 -0.20
CA LEU A 30 6.13 -10.16 -0.26
C LEU A 30 6.80 -9.92 -1.62
N ALA A 31 7.38 -10.97 -2.23
CA ALA A 31 7.95 -10.86 -3.56
C ALA A 31 6.87 -10.54 -4.62
N ILE A 32 5.73 -11.23 -4.56
CA ILE A 32 4.60 -11.00 -5.47
C ILE A 32 3.98 -9.63 -5.23
N ASP A 33 3.80 -9.21 -3.98
CA ASP A 33 3.34 -7.86 -3.62
C ASP A 33 4.27 -6.79 -4.18
N HIS A 34 5.60 -6.97 -4.11
CA HIS A 34 6.54 -6.02 -4.69
C HIS A 34 6.37 -5.89 -6.20
N GLU A 35 6.32 -7.01 -6.92
CA GLU A 35 6.24 -7.01 -8.38
C GLU A 35 4.88 -6.53 -8.90
N ILE A 36 3.79 -7.06 -8.34
CA ILE A 36 2.46 -6.88 -8.91
C ILE A 36 1.75 -5.66 -8.32
N TRP A 37 1.84 -5.47 -7.00
CA TRP A 37 1.09 -4.41 -6.34
C TRP A 37 1.94 -3.14 -6.27
N THR A 38 3.14 -3.23 -5.71
CA THR A 38 3.99 -2.05 -5.51
C THR A 38 4.45 -1.47 -6.85
N LEU A 39 5.10 -2.26 -7.70
CA LEU A 39 5.58 -1.79 -9.00
C LEU A 39 4.44 -1.70 -10.02
N GLY A 40 3.50 -2.66 -10.02
CA GLY A 40 2.39 -2.65 -10.97
C GLY A 40 1.45 -1.46 -10.80
N GLU A 41 1.07 -1.11 -9.57
CA GLU A 41 0.23 0.07 -9.34
C GLU A 41 1.00 1.38 -9.56
N ALA A 42 2.30 1.43 -9.20
CA ALA A 42 3.14 2.60 -9.44
C ALA A 42 3.36 2.89 -10.93
N THR A 43 3.26 1.87 -11.79
CA THR A 43 3.48 1.96 -13.23
C THR A 43 2.19 1.78 -14.04
N LEU A 44 1.02 1.86 -13.39
CA LEU A 44 -0.26 1.59 -14.03
C LEU A 44 -0.52 2.56 -15.19
N PRO A 45 -0.80 2.07 -16.41
CA PRO A 45 -1.05 2.93 -17.56
C PRO A 45 -2.22 3.89 -17.34
N GLY A 46 -2.04 5.15 -17.79
CA GLY A 46 -3.07 6.18 -17.69
C GLY A 46 -2.96 7.10 -16.48
N PHE A 47 -1.93 6.94 -15.66
CA PHE A 47 -1.48 7.92 -14.67
C PHE A 47 -0.21 8.64 -15.13
N GLU A 48 -0.12 9.95 -14.88
CA GLU A 48 1.07 10.77 -15.20
C GLU A 48 2.19 10.62 -14.14
N ARG A 49 1.84 10.11 -12.96
CA ARG A 49 2.70 9.88 -11.79
C ARG A 49 2.17 8.71 -10.97
N ILE A 50 2.92 8.28 -9.95
CA ILE A 50 2.48 7.23 -9.02
C ILE A 50 1.13 7.64 -8.38
N PRO A 51 0.10 6.76 -8.38
CA PRO A 51 -1.26 7.12 -7.95
C PRO A 51 -1.44 7.22 -6.42
N PHE A 52 -0.50 6.65 -5.65
CA PHE A 52 -0.45 6.74 -4.19
C PHE A 52 0.69 7.64 -3.71
N ILE A 53 0.49 8.26 -2.56
CA ILE A 53 1.48 9.08 -1.84
C ILE A 53 2.50 8.15 -1.14
N SER A 54 2.01 7.09 -0.51
CA SER A 54 2.85 6.07 0.12
C SER A 54 2.19 4.71 0.14
N LYS A 55 3.03 3.68 0.18
CA LYS A 55 2.67 2.29 0.45
C LYS A 55 3.61 1.77 1.53
N GLU A 56 3.07 1.19 2.58
CA GLU A 56 3.82 0.54 3.64
C GLU A 56 3.40 -0.92 3.76
N VAL A 57 4.37 -1.81 4.02
CA VAL A 57 4.14 -3.24 4.24
C VAL A 57 4.72 -3.60 5.61
N TRP A 58 3.86 -4.04 6.51
CA TRP A 58 4.19 -4.30 7.90
C TRP A 58 4.00 -5.78 8.22
N LEU A 59 5.00 -6.35 8.90
CA LEU A 59 4.97 -7.71 9.43
C LEU A 59 4.78 -7.65 10.94
N ASP A 60 3.85 -8.47 11.47
CA ASP A 60 3.59 -8.58 12.89
C ASP A 60 4.30 -9.82 13.46
N ASP A 61 5.44 -9.61 14.13
CA ASP A 61 6.20 -10.71 14.75
C ASP A 61 5.41 -11.48 15.82
N SER A 62 4.37 -10.88 16.41
CA SER A 62 3.49 -11.57 17.35
C SER A 62 2.48 -12.49 16.65
N ARG A 63 2.31 -12.33 15.33
CA ARG A 63 1.40 -13.10 14.47
C ARG A 63 2.10 -13.48 13.16
N PRO A 64 3.02 -14.47 13.21
CA PRO A 64 3.66 -14.98 12.00
C PRO A 64 2.61 -15.34 10.94
N GLY A 65 2.81 -14.92 9.70
CA GLY A 65 1.85 -15.11 8.61
C GLY A 65 0.84 -13.97 8.43
N ARG A 66 0.86 -12.95 9.29
CA ARG A 66 0.04 -11.74 9.10
C ARG A 66 0.86 -10.63 8.43
N VAL A 67 0.36 -10.14 7.30
CA VAL A 67 0.90 -8.99 6.57
C VAL A 67 -0.14 -7.88 6.55
N SER A 68 0.24 -6.66 6.93
CA SER A 68 -0.61 -5.48 6.79
C SER A 68 -0.02 -4.55 5.73
N ILE A 69 -0.85 -4.14 4.78
CA ILE A 69 -0.48 -3.15 3.76
C ILE A 69 -1.29 -1.89 3.98
N ILE A 70 -0.61 -0.75 3.98
CA ILE A 70 -1.21 0.57 4.15
C ILE A 70 -0.89 1.41 2.93
N PHE A 71 -1.92 1.80 2.19
CA PHE A 71 -1.82 2.80 1.13
C PHE A 71 -2.37 4.14 1.60
N VAL A 72 -1.64 5.21 1.28
CA VAL A 72 -2.13 6.58 1.36
C VAL A 72 -2.30 7.06 -0.07
N TRP A 73 -3.54 7.27 -0.51
CA TRP A 73 -3.83 7.68 -1.89
C TRP A 73 -3.82 9.20 -2.05
N GLU A 74 -3.47 9.71 -3.23
CA GLU A 74 -3.54 11.15 -3.54
C GLU A 74 -4.99 11.65 -3.56
N SER A 75 -5.92 10.81 -4.02
CA SER A 75 -7.34 11.12 -4.09
C SER A 75 -8.21 9.86 -4.14
N LEU A 76 -9.50 10.01 -3.84
CA LEU A 76 -10.46 8.91 -3.94
C LEU A 76 -10.62 8.42 -5.39
N GLU A 77 -10.48 9.34 -6.36
CA GLU A 77 -10.51 9.02 -7.79
C GLU A 77 -9.34 8.12 -8.18
N SER A 78 -8.13 8.44 -7.71
CA SER A 78 -6.93 7.63 -7.95
C SER A 78 -7.13 6.21 -7.42
N TRP A 79 -7.63 6.07 -6.18
CA TRP A 79 -7.94 4.76 -5.58
C TRP A 79 -8.98 3.98 -6.40
N MET A 80 -10.11 4.61 -6.73
CA MET A 80 -11.18 3.95 -7.50
C MET A 80 -10.71 3.46 -8.86
N ARG A 81 -9.79 4.18 -9.50
CA ARG A 81 -9.30 3.84 -10.84
C ARG A 81 -8.26 2.72 -10.83
N VAL A 82 -7.57 2.51 -9.71
CA VAL A 82 -6.72 1.33 -9.52
C VAL A 82 -7.57 0.11 -9.15
N GLY A 83 -8.60 0.29 -8.32
CA GLY A 83 -9.48 -0.79 -7.86
C GLY A 83 -10.60 -1.21 -8.82
N SER A 84 -10.76 -0.55 -9.97
CA SER A 84 -11.78 -0.83 -11.00
C SER A 84 -11.29 -1.76 -12.10
#